data_AF-A0A2M7QKP3-F1
#
_entry.id   AF-A0A2M7QKP3-F1
#
_cell.length_a   1.000
_cell.length_b   1.000
_cell.length_c   1.000
_cell.angle_alpha   90.00
_cell.angle_beta   90.00
_cell.angle_gamma   90.00
#
_symmetry.space_group_name_H-M   'P 1'
#
loop_
_entity.id
_entity.type
_entity.pdbx_description
1 polymer ?
#
loop_
_entity_poly.entity_id
_entity_poly.type
_entity_poly.pdbx_seq_one_letter_code
_entity_poly.pdbx_strand_id
1 'polypeptide(L)'
;SFKTTNNIVISKGIIELGDDKESSYKRIIAKLDISQAVLYTTDAIFYQLRNKENIMFFNNEESMISKIATYKPNETSLTIVGRVSQKFRNKILNLL
;
A
#
# COMPACT_ATOMS: atom_id res chain seq x y z
N SER A 1 12.18 20.17 8.01
CA SER A 1 10.85 19.52 7.99
C SER A 1 10.72 18.83 6.65
N PHE A 2 10.77 17.50 6.60
CA PHE A 2 10.47 16.75 5.38
C PHE A 2 8.95 16.77 5.22
N LYS A 3 8.42 17.71 4.44
CA LYS A 3 6.99 17.83 4.20
C LYS A 3 6.62 16.92 3.02
N THR A 4 6.28 15.66 3.31
CA THR A 4 5.75 14.75 2.29
C THR A 4 4.29 15.08 2.03
N THR A 5 3.90 15.20 0.77
CA THR A 5 2.50 15.44 0.37
C THR A 5 1.78 14.12 0.09
N ASN A 6 2.52 13.06 -0.22
CA ASN A 6 1.98 11.73 -0.50
C ASN A 6 2.52 10.72 0.52
N ASN A 7 1.64 10.11 1.31
CA ASN A 7 2.00 9.02 2.21
C ASN A 7 1.39 7.72 1.68
N ILE A 8 2.21 6.85 1.09
CA ILE A 8 1.78 5.63 0.44
C ILE A 8 2.23 4.42 1.26
N VAL A 9 1.28 3.55 1.60
CA VAL A 9 1.55 2.24 2.20
C VAL A 9 1.36 1.18 1.13
N ILE A 10 2.30 0.25 0.98
CA ILE A 10 2.19 -0.89 0.07
C ILE A 10 1.98 -2.15 0.90
N SER A 11 0.95 -2.93 0.58
CA SER A 11 0.79 -4.29 1.09
C SER A 11 0.22 -5.21 0.03
N LYS A 12 0.83 -6.38 -0.16
CA LYS A 12 0.32 -7.43 -1.04
C LYS A 12 -0.72 -8.36 -0.37
N GLY A 13 -1.22 -7.94 0.78
CA GLY A 13 -2.00 -8.77 1.69
C GLY A 13 -1.13 -9.39 2.78
N ILE A 14 -1.76 -9.69 3.91
CA ILE A 14 -1.12 -10.29 5.08
C ILE A 14 -1.61 -11.73 5.14
N ILE A 15 -0.76 -12.65 4.69
CA ILE A 15 -1.08 -14.08 4.53
C ILE A 15 -1.24 -14.77 5.89
N GLU A 16 -0.62 -14.24 6.94
CA GLU A 16 -0.46 -14.86 8.26
C GLU A 16 -1.69 -14.76 9.16
N LEU A 17 -2.81 -14.19 8.69
CA LEU A 17 -3.97 -13.86 9.54
C LEU A 17 -5.10 -14.89 9.56
N GLY A 18 -5.09 -15.90 8.68
CA GLY A 18 -6.12 -16.95 8.65
C GLY A 18 -7.55 -16.39 8.70
N ASP A 19 -8.37 -16.89 9.64
CA ASP A 19 -9.77 -16.47 9.83
C ASP A 19 -9.91 -15.03 10.36
N ASP A 20 -8.86 -14.47 10.98
CA ASP A 20 -8.84 -13.09 11.51
C ASP A 20 -8.48 -12.05 10.45
N LYS A 21 -8.41 -12.44 9.17
CA LYS A 21 -7.99 -11.56 8.07
C LYS A 21 -8.90 -10.34 7.93
N GLU A 22 -10.21 -10.53 7.92
CA GLU A 22 -11.17 -9.43 7.72
C GLU A 22 -11.14 -8.41 8.86
N SER A 23 -11.18 -8.89 10.12
CA SER A 23 -11.16 -8.03 11.31
C SER A 23 -9.86 -7.22 11.38
N SER A 24 -8.74 -7.84 11.02
CA SER A 24 -7.43 -7.19 10.94
C SER A 24 -7.36 -6.16 9.82
N TYR A 25 -7.92 -6.46 8.65
CA TYR A 25 -7.94 -5.50 7.53
C TYR A 25 -8.80 -4.29 7.89
N LYS A 26 -9.97 -4.48 8.51
CA LYS A 26 -10.80 -3.39 9.04
C LYS A 26 -10.02 -2.48 10.00
N ARG A 27 -9.21 -3.04 10.89
CA ARG A 27 -8.34 -2.26 11.80
C ARG A 27 -7.30 -1.44 11.05
N ILE A 28 -6.67 -2.01 10.02
CA ILE A 28 -5.69 -1.31 9.18
C ILE A 28 -6.37 -0.16 8.41
N ILE A 29 -7.53 -0.41 7.79
CA ILE A 29 -8.30 0.60 7.07
C ILE A 29 -8.66 1.77 8.01
N ALA A 30 -9.12 1.49 9.22
CA ALA A 30 -9.41 2.53 10.21
C ALA A 30 -8.18 3.38 10.58
N LYS A 31 -6.97 2.79 10.58
CA LYS A 31 -5.72 3.56 10.81
C LYS A 31 -5.30 4.39 9.60
N LEU A 32 -5.50 3.87 8.38
CA LEU A 32 -5.24 4.61 7.14
C LEU A 32 -6.14 5.85 7.03
N ASP A 33 -7.40 5.72 7.45
CA ASP A 33 -8.36 6.83 7.49
C ASP A 33 -7.88 8.00 8.36
N ILE A 34 -7.24 7.69 9.49
CA ILE A 34 -6.72 8.69 10.44
C ILE A 34 -5.43 9.32 9.93
N SER A 35 -4.55 8.53 9.32
CA SER A 35 -3.23 8.99 8.87
C SER A 35 -3.24 9.70 7.52
N GLN A 36 -4.39 9.71 6.83
CA GLN A 36 -4.52 10.19 5.43
C GLN A 36 -3.59 9.47 4.45
N ALA A 37 -3.06 8.30 4.83
CA ALA A 37 -2.23 7.50 3.96
C ALA A 37 -3.09 6.71 2.95
N VAL A 38 -2.55 6.52 1.76
CA VAL A 38 -3.20 5.70 0.71
C VAL A 38 -2.55 4.32 0.70
N LEU A 39 -3.36 3.27 0.81
CA LEU A 39 -2.91 1.89 0.68
C LEU A 39 -2.92 1.46 -0.79
N TYR A 40 -1.78 1.01 -1.28
CA TYR A 40 -1.62 0.36 -2.57
C TYR A 40 -1.56 -1.14 -2.33
N THR A 41 -2.46 -1.89 -2.96
CA THR A 41 -2.57 -3.33 -2.71
C THR A 41 -2.96 -4.12 -3.95
N THR A 42 -2.54 -5.38 -3.98
CA THR A 42 -3.04 -6.39 -4.91
C THR A 42 -4.03 -7.36 -4.25
N ASP A 43 -4.37 -7.15 -2.97
CA ASP A 43 -5.33 -7.99 -2.25
C ASP A 43 -6.73 -7.37 -2.34
N ALA A 44 -7.61 -8.06 -3.07
CA ALA A 44 -8.98 -7.60 -3.33
C ALA A 44 -9.82 -7.45 -2.06
N ILE A 45 -9.47 -8.15 -0.97
CA ILE A 45 -10.24 -8.06 0.29
C ILE A 45 -10.10 -6.65 0.89
N PHE A 46 -8.91 -6.05 0.85
CA PHE A 46 -8.76 -4.64 1.27
C PHE A 46 -9.68 -3.72 0.48
N TYR A 47 -9.75 -3.92 -0.84
CA TYR A 47 -10.59 -3.12 -1.72
C TYR A 47 -12.08 -3.30 -1.42
N GLN A 48 -12.52 -4.54 -1.17
CA GLN A 48 -13.91 -4.86 -0.82
C GLN A 48 -14.33 -4.26 0.53
N LEU A 49 -13.41 -4.19 1.49
CA LEU A 49 -13.66 -3.66 2.84
C LEU A 49 -13.51 -2.14 2.95
N ARG A 50 -13.13 -1.45 1.86
CA ARG A 50 -12.86 -0.01 1.90
C ARG A 50 -14.16 0.77 2.12
N ASN A 51 -14.10 1.74 3.02
CA ASN A 51 -15.19 2.72 3.22
C ASN A 51 -14.90 4.06 2.52
N LYS A 52 -13.66 4.27 2.07
CA LYS A 52 -13.17 5.51 1.44
C LYS A 52 -12.21 5.19 0.29
N GLU A 53 -11.87 6.22 -0.47
CA GLU A 53 -10.95 6.16 -1.61
C GLU A 53 -9.46 6.13 -1.20
N ASN A 54 -9.14 5.82 0.06
CA ASN A 54 -7.77 5.68 0.54
C ASN A 54 -7.15 4.29 0.27
N ILE A 55 -7.80 3.47 -0.57
CA ILE A 55 -7.28 2.16 -0.99
C ILE A 55 -7.30 2.09 -2.52
N MET A 56 -6.13 1.95 -3.10
CA MET A 56 -5.92 1.75 -4.53
C MET A 56 -5.56 0.29 -4.78
N PHE A 57 -6.46 -0.40 -5.49
CA PHE A 57 -6.28 -1.79 -5.88
C PHE A 57 -5.60 -1.90 -7.23
N PHE A 58 -4.69 -2.86 -7.35
CA PHE A 58 -3.96 -3.17 -8.57
C PHE A 58 -4.08 -4.66 -8.89
N ASN A 59 -4.35 -4.98 -10.15
CA ASN A 59 -4.44 -6.38 -10.60
C ASN A 59 -3.10 -7.11 -10.54
N ASN A 60 -1.98 -6.38 -10.56
CA ASN A 60 -0.63 -6.94 -10.54
C ASN A 60 0.40 -5.95 -9.98
N GLU A 61 1.58 -6.46 -9.66
CA GLU A 61 2.70 -5.65 -9.17
C GLU A 61 3.21 -4.65 -10.22
N GLU A 62 3.22 -5.00 -11.51
CA GLU A 62 3.73 -4.09 -12.55
C GLU A 62 2.94 -2.77 -12.59
N SER A 63 1.61 -2.84 -12.62
CA SER A 63 0.75 -1.66 -12.65
C SER A 63 0.91 -0.79 -11.39
N MET A 64 1.10 -1.41 -10.23
CA MET A 64 1.41 -0.72 -8.98
C MET A 64 2.75 0.02 -9.06
N ILE A 65 3.79 -0.66 -9.54
CA ILE A 65 5.13 -0.07 -9.71
C ILE A 65 5.09 1.10 -10.71
N SER A 66 4.41 0.93 -11.85
CA SER A 66 4.22 1.99 -12.84
C SER A 66 3.52 3.21 -12.23
N LYS A 67 2.51 3.00 -11.38
CA LYS A 67 1.85 4.10 -10.67
C LYS A 67 2.79 4.80 -9.68
N ILE A 68 3.57 4.04 -8.91
CA ILE A 68 4.55 4.60 -7.96
C ILE A 68 5.61 5.44 -8.70
N ALA A 69 6.07 4.97 -9.87
CA ALA A 69 7.04 5.68 -10.70
C ALA A 69 6.56 7.05 -11.22
N THR A 70 5.24 7.35 -11.14
CA THR A 70 4.72 8.68 -11.51
C THR A 70 4.89 9.73 -10.41
N TYR A 71 5.24 9.33 -9.19
CA TYR A 71 5.39 10.24 -8.06
C TYR A 71 6.81 10.81 -7.97
N LYS A 72 6.92 12.05 -7.50
CA LYS A 72 8.22 12.66 -7.22
C LYS A 72 8.79 12.08 -5.91
N PRO A 73 10.06 11.60 -5.89
CA PRO A 73 10.68 11.03 -4.70
C PRO A 73 10.67 11.98 -3.49
N ASN A 74 10.93 13.27 -3.73
CA ASN A 74 11.04 14.28 -2.67
C ASN A 74 9.69 14.68 -2.03
N GLU A 75 8.58 14.22 -2.59
CA GLU A 75 7.22 14.55 -2.14
C GLU A 75 6.48 13.33 -1.58
N THR A 76 7.12 12.15 -1.60
CA THR A 76 6.45 10.87 -1.36
C THR A 76 7.17 10.05 -0.29
N SER A 77 6.43 9.69 0.76
CA SER A 77 6.85 8.66 1.71
C SER A 77 6.26 7.32 1.29
N LEU A 78 7.11 6.28 1.20
CA LEU A 78 6.71 4.93 0.83
C LEU A 78 7.02 3.96 1.97
N THR A 79 6.00 3.26 2.47
CA THR A 79 6.15 2.20 3.47
C THR A 79 5.71 0.87 2.90
N ILE A 80 6.57 -0.16 2.93
CA ILE A 80 6.23 -1.52 2.51
C ILE A 80 5.93 -2.37 3.74
N VAL A 81 4.76 -3.00 3.79
CA VAL A 81 4.32 -3.84 4.90
C VAL A 81 4.07 -5.27 4.42
N GLY A 82 4.62 -6.23 5.16
CA GLY A 82 4.51 -7.65 4.88
C GLY A 82 5.63 -8.19 3.98
N ARG A 83 5.44 -9.41 3.48
CA ARG A 83 6.44 -10.07 2.62
C ARG A 83 6.26 -9.64 1.17
N VAL A 84 7.36 -9.18 0.57
CA VAL A 84 7.47 -8.89 -0.86
C VAL A 84 8.66 -9.64 -1.45
N SER A 85 8.61 -9.93 -2.75
CA SER A 85 9.75 -10.56 -3.42
C SER A 85 10.94 -9.60 -3.47
N GLN A 86 12.18 -10.13 -3.51
CA GLN A 86 13.36 -9.28 -3.72
C GLN A 86 13.27 -8.50 -5.03
N LYS A 87 12.74 -9.11 -6.09
CA LYS A 87 12.52 -8.46 -7.39
C LYS A 87 11.64 -7.22 -7.25
N PHE A 88 10.52 -7.33 -6.53
CA PHE A 88 9.63 -6.19 -6.27
C PHE A 88 10.34 -5.12 -5.45
N ARG A 89 11.01 -5.50 -4.36
CA ARG A 89 11.73 -4.57 -3.48
C ARG A 89 12.78 -3.77 -4.26
N ASN A 90 13.58 -4.44 -5.09
CA ASN A 90 14.63 -3.79 -5.88
C ASN A 90 14.04 -2.83 -6.92
N LYS A 91 12.93 -3.21 -7.57
CA LYS A 91 12.22 -2.31 -8.49
C LYS A 91 11.75 -1.04 -7.78
N ILE A 92 11.20 -1.15 -6.57
CA ILE A 92 10.75 0.01 -5.78
C ILE A 92 11.92 0.89 -5.35
N LEU A 93 13.01 0.30 -4.86
CA LEU A 93 14.18 1.05 -4.40
C LEU A 93 14.86 1.83 -5.54
N ASN A 94 14.80 1.32 -6.78
CA ASN A 94 15.33 2.02 -7.95
C ASN A 94 14.46 3.21 -8.41
N LEU A 95 13.29 3.43 -7.82
CA LEU A 95 12.40 4.56 -8.12
C LEU A 95 12.56 5.74 -7.14
N LEU A 96 13.23 5.52 -6.01
CA LEU A 96 13.43 6.50 -4.94
C LEU A 96 14.84 7.08 -5.00
#